data_AF-A0A4D8Q9P8-F1
#
_entry.id   AF-A0A4D8Q9P8-F1
#
_cell.length_a   1.000
_cell.length_b   1.000
_cell.length_c   1.000
_cell.angle_alpha   90.00
_cell.angle_beta   90.00
_cell.angle_gamma   90.00
#
_symmetry.space_group_name_H-M   'P 1'
#
loop_
_entity.id
_entity.type
_entity.pdbx_description
1 polymer ?
#
loop_
_entity_poly.entity_id
_entity_poly.type
_entity_poly.pdbx_seq_one_letter_code
_entity_poly.pdbx_strand_id
1 'polypeptide(L)'
;MDEREFSTAAGRRIEAARGALGYSTAEMCELIGVSRPTYSGYITGRIIAPVLRLEPLVSRGITLDYLFFGIRSGLTVALSEKLAAAEGEAEAADGQKMGRPRSAG
;
A
#
# COMPACT_ATOMS: atom_id res chain seq x y z
N MET A 1 -11.39 -12.31 -8.66
CA MET A 1 -10.85 -10.95 -8.44
C MET A 1 -11.07 -10.17 -9.71
N ASP A 2 -11.88 -9.12 -9.65
CA ASP A 2 -12.02 -8.21 -10.78
C ASP A 2 -10.87 -7.18 -10.82
N GLU A 3 -10.77 -6.39 -11.89
CA GLU A 3 -9.69 -5.40 -12.09
C GLU A 3 -9.65 -4.33 -10.98
N ARG A 4 -10.81 -3.98 -10.43
CA ARG A 4 -10.94 -2.97 -9.39
C ARG A 4 -10.48 -3.54 -8.05
N GLU A 5 -10.90 -4.74 -7.71
CA GLU A 5 -10.42 -5.48 -6.54
C GLU A 5 -8.90 -5.67 -6.59
N PHE A 6 -8.36 -6.01 -7.76
CA PHE A 6 -6.91 -6.12 -7.97
C PHE A 6 -6.19 -4.80 -7.70
N SER A 7 -6.69 -3.70 -8.30
CA SER A 7 -6.08 -2.37 -8.14
C SER A 7 -6.16 -1.86 -6.70
N THR A 8 -7.27 -2.10 -6.01
CA THR A 8 -7.42 -1.74 -4.59
C THR A 8 -6.51 -2.58 -3.70
N ALA A 9 -6.38 -3.89 -3.96
CA ALA A 9 -5.46 -4.74 -3.22
C ALA A 9 -3.99 -4.31 -3.42
N ALA A 10 -3.60 -3.97 -4.65
CA ALA A 10 -2.27 -3.43 -4.93
C ALA A 10 -2.04 -2.09 -4.20
N GLY A 11 -3.02 -1.19 -4.22
CA GLY A 11 -2.98 0.08 -3.49
C GLY A 11 -2.75 -0.08 -1.99
N ARG A 12 -3.44 -1.05 -1.36
CA ARG A 12 -3.25 -1.39 0.06
C ARG A 12 -1.85 -1.87 0.36
N ARG A 13 -1.26 -2.69 -0.51
CA ARG A 13 0.11 -3.19 -0.33
C ARG A 13 1.18 -2.12 -0.54
N ILE A 14 0.93 -1.15 -1.43
CA ILE A 14 1.78 0.04 -1.56
C ILE A 14 1.77 0.85 -0.25
N GLU A 15 0.60 0.99 0.39
CA GLU A 15 0.47 1.68 1.67
C GLU A 15 1.14 0.90 2.82
N ALA A 16 1.01 -0.43 2.84
CA ALA A 16 1.71 -1.29 3.79
C ALA A 16 3.24 -1.19 3.61
N ALA A 17 3.73 -1.18 2.36
CA ALA A 17 5.14 -0.98 2.07
C ALA A 17 5.66 0.38 2.56
N ARG A 18 4.86 1.44 2.40
CA ARG A 18 5.17 2.76 2.97
C ARG A 18 5.35 2.67 4.50
N GLY A 19 4.39 2.05 5.19
CA GLY A 19 4.42 1.88 6.64
C GLY A 19 5.62 1.05 7.11
N ALA A 20 5.88 -0.09 6.46
CA ALA A 20 7.01 -0.98 6.79
C ALA A 20 8.38 -0.33 6.59
N LEU A 21 8.50 0.60 5.64
CA LEU A 21 9.71 1.38 5.39
C LEU A 21 9.82 2.63 6.28
N GLY A 22 8.78 2.95 7.05
CA GLY A 22 8.76 4.11 7.96
C GLY A 22 8.61 5.46 7.25
N TYR A 23 8.14 5.48 6.01
CA TYR A 23 7.93 6.73 5.27
C TYR A 23 6.60 7.37 5.63
N SER A 24 6.59 8.69 5.79
CA SER A 24 5.36 9.48 5.70
C SER A 24 4.78 9.45 4.29
N THR A 25 3.51 9.81 4.13
CA THR A 25 2.90 9.94 2.80
C THR A 25 3.65 10.93 1.90
N ALA A 26 4.20 12.01 2.47
CA ALA A 26 4.95 13.01 1.72
C ALA A 26 6.27 12.43 1.19
N GLU A 27 7.06 11.80 2.05
CA GLU A 27 8.32 11.15 1.67
C GLU A 27 8.09 10.05 0.64
N MET A 28 6.98 9.29 0.78
CA MET A 28 6.62 8.27 -0.19
C MET A 28 6.28 8.86 -1.56
N CYS A 29 5.51 9.96 -1.60
CA CYS A 29 5.20 10.68 -2.84
C CYS A 29 6.46 11.21 -3.53
N GLU A 30 7.37 11.78 -2.75
CA GLU A 30 8.67 12.25 -3.24
C GLU A 30 9.52 11.10 -3.77
N LEU A 31 9.59 10.00 -3.02
CA LEU A 31 10.38 8.81 -3.34
C LEU A 31 9.98 8.22 -4.70
N ILE A 32 8.69 8.07 -4.96
CA ILE A 32 8.18 7.49 -6.22
C ILE A 32 7.91 8.56 -7.30
N GLY A 33 8.14 9.83 -6.97
CA GLY A 33 8.04 10.97 -7.89
C GLY A 33 6.61 11.24 -8.38
N VAL A 34 5.61 11.23 -7.48
CA VAL A 34 4.21 11.51 -7.81
C VAL A 34 3.58 12.55 -6.88
N SER A 35 2.49 13.15 -7.32
CA SER A 35 1.70 14.05 -6.47
C SER A 35 0.83 13.28 -5.47
N ARG A 36 0.42 13.94 -4.38
CA ARG A 36 -0.51 13.35 -3.39
C ARG A 36 -1.83 12.85 -4.01
N PRO A 37 -2.49 13.57 -4.94
CA PRO A 37 -3.69 13.04 -5.60
C PRO A 37 -3.42 11.75 -6.40
N THR A 38 -2.31 11.69 -7.14
CA THR A 38 -1.92 10.48 -7.88
C THR A 38 -1.67 9.32 -6.93
N TYR A 39 -0.93 9.56 -5.84
CA TYR A 39 -0.69 8.56 -4.81
C TYR A 39 -1.98 8.04 -4.17
N SER A 40 -2.93 8.93 -3.86
CA SER A 40 -4.26 8.55 -3.36
C SER A 40 -5.04 7.74 -4.40
N GLY A 41 -4.88 8.03 -5.69
CA GLY A 41 -5.40 7.23 -6.79
C GLY A 41 -4.88 5.79 -6.76
N TYR A 42 -3.58 5.61 -6.48
CA TYR A 42 -2.98 4.28 -6.32
C TYR A 42 -3.58 3.53 -5.12
N ILE A 43 -3.62 4.16 -3.94
CA ILE A 43 -4.13 3.51 -2.71
C ILE A 43 -5.59 3.10 -2.86
N THR A 44 -6.40 3.94 -3.50
CA THR A 44 -7.83 3.66 -3.69
C THR A 44 -8.13 2.70 -4.84
N GLY A 45 -7.12 2.29 -5.61
CA GLY A 45 -7.28 1.46 -6.81
C GLY A 45 -7.96 2.17 -7.98
N ARG A 46 -8.06 3.51 -7.93
CA ARG A 46 -8.58 4.33 -9.06
C ARG A 46 -7.59 4.40 -10.22
N ILE A 47 -6.30 4.26 -9.92
CA ILE A 47 -5.22 4.28 -10.89
C ILE A 47 -4.28 3.13 -10.51
N ILE A 48 -3.90 2.30 -11.47
CA ILE A 48 -2.84 1.31 -11.25
C ILE A 48 -1.48 2.00 -11.25
N ALA A 49 -0.65 1.71 -10.25
CA ALA A 49 0.69 2.28 -10.16
C ALA A 49 1.58 1.71 -11.29
N PRO A 50 2.19 2.55 -12.15
CA PRO A 50 3.11 2.06 -13.16
C PRO A 50 4.34 1.42 -12.51
N VAL A 51 4.80 0.29 -13.04
CA VAL A 51 5.95 -0.46 -12.49
C VAL A 51 7.19 0.42 -12.32
N LEU A 52 7.48 1.30 -13.29
CA LEU A 52 8.62 2.23 -13.22
C LEU A 52 8.56 3.18 -12.01
N ARG A 53 7.36 3.52 -11.53
CA ARG A 53 7.21 4.37 -10.34
C ARG A 53 7.50 3.60 -9.05
N LEU A 54 7.44 2.28 -9.08
CA LEU A 54 7.65 1.41 -7.91
C LEU A 54 9.10 0.93 -7.77
N GLU A 55 9.95 1.17 -8.76
CA GLU A 55 11.38 0.81 -8.74
C GLU A 55 12.11 1.28 -7.46
N PRO A 56 11.86 2.48 -6.92
CA PRO A 56 12.50 2.89 -5.67
C PRO A 56 12.15 2.01 -4.45
N LEU A 57 11.00 1.34 -4.46
CA LEU A 57 10.61 0.38 -3.42
C LEU A 57 11.32 -0.96 -3.64
N VAL A 58 11.51 -1.35 -4.90
CA VAL A 58 12.26 -2.56 -5.28
C VAL A 58 13.71 -2.46 -4.84
N SER A 59 14.33 -1.30 -5.04
CA SER A 59 15.66 -0.98 -4.55
C SER A 59 15.79 -0.99 -3.01
N ARG A 60 14.67 -1.09 -2.28
CA ARG A 60 14.59 -1.24 -0.81
C ARG A 60 14.16 -2.64 -0.37
N GLY A 61 14.11 -3.59 -1.29
CA GLY A 61 13.80 -5.00 -1.02
C GLY A 61 12.31 -5.36 -1.07
N ILE A 62 11.43 -4.43 -1.44
CA ILE A 62 10.01 -4.74 -1.69
C ILE A 62 9.89 -5.38 -3.08
N THR A 63 9.20 -6.51 -3.22
CA THR A 63 9.03 -7.14 -4.53
C THR A 63 7.77 -6.66 -5.25
N LEU A 64 7.80 -6.64 -6.58
CA LEU A 64 6.59 -6.43 -7.38
C LEU A 64 5.56 -7.55 -7.17
N ASP A 65 6.04 -8.78 -6.95
CA ASP A 65 5.21 -9.94 -6.60
C ASP A 65 4.41 -9.68 -5.32
N TYR A 66 5.02 -9.05 -4.32
CA TYR A 66 4.31 -8.60 -3.13
C TYR A 66 3.33 -7.47 -3.49
N LEU A 67 3.79 -6.40 -4.13
CA LEU A 67 2.94 -5.22 -4.40
C LEU A 67 1.67 -5.56 -5.19
N PHE A 68 1.77 -6.41 -6.21
CA PHE A 68 0.64 -6.75 -7.06
C PHE A 68 -0.14 -7.99 -6.60
N PHE A 69 0.56 -9.02 -6.10
CA PHE A 69 -0.05 -10.33 -5.85
C PHE A 69 -0.02 -10.76 -4.38
N GLY A 70 0.66 -10.01 -3.50
CA GLY A 70 0.81 -10.35 -2.08
C GLY A 70 1.77 -11.51 -1.81
N ILE A 71 2.55 -11.93 -2.81
CA ILE A 71 3.50 -13.05 -2.67
C ILE A 71 4.75 -12.55 -1.94
N ARG A 72 5.11 -13.24 -0.84
CA ARG A 72 6.19 -12.83 0.06
C ARG A 72 7.50 -13.62 -0.09
N SER A 73 7.56 -14.59 -0.99
CA SER A 73 8.71 -15.50 -1.13
C SER A 73 10.03 -14.82 -1.52
N GLY A 74 9.98 -13.62 -2.09
CA GLY A 74 11.17 -12.81 -2.43
C GLY A 74 11.56 -11.75 -1.39
N LEU A 75 10.85 -11.69 -0.25
CA LEU A 75 11.15 -10.73 0.81
C LEU A 75 12.08 -11.33 1.86
N THR A 76 12.87 -10.48 2.51
CA THR A 76 13.57 -10.89 3.74
C THR A 76 12.56 -11.16 4.85
N VAL A 77 12.91 -12.04 5.81
CA VAL A 77 12.03 -12.38 6.95
C VAL A 77 11.62 -11.11 7.71
N ALA A 78 12.58 -10.26 8.05
CA ALA A 78 12.32 -9.01 8.77
C ALA A 78 11.37 -8.06 8.01
N LEU A 79 11.46 -8.00 6.67
CA LEU A 79 10.58 -7.16 5.88
C LEU A 79 9.17 -7.77 5.76
N SER A 80 9.08 -9.09 5.61
CA SER A 80 7.82 -9.83 5.61
C SER A 80 7.03 -9.63 6.91
N GLU A 81 7.71 -9.65 8.06
CA GLU A 81 7.10 -9.39 9.37
C GLU A 81 6.57 -7.95 9.49
N LYS A 82 7.36 -6.96 9.07
CA LYS A 82 6.93 -5.54 9.08
C LYS A 82 5.71 -5.31 8.19
N LEU A 83 5.67 -5.94 7.01
CA LEU A 83 4.52 -5.84 6.11
C LEU A 83 3.29 -6.51 6.70
N ALA A 84 3.44 -7.65 7.39
CA ALA A 84 2.34 -8.29 8.12
C ALA A 84 1.73 -7.37 9.17
N ALA A 85 2.58 -6.70 9.96
CA ALA A 85 2.14 -5.75 10.97
C ALA A 85 1.41 -4.55 10.35
N ALA A 86 1.99 -3.95 9.30
CA ALA A 86 1.40 -2.82 8.60
C ALA A 86 0.05 -3.15 7.93
N GLU A 87 -0.10 -4.37 7.39
CA GLU A 87 -1.38 -4.86 6.84
C GLU A 87 -2.44 -5.03 7.94
N GLY A 88 -2.07 -5.62 9.08
CA GLY A 88 -2.99 -5.80 10.22
C GLY A 88 -3.48 -4.46 10.80
N GLU A 89 -2.61 -3.45 10.89
CA GLU A 89 -2.99 -2.10 11.31
C GLU A 89 -3.97 -1.43 10.33
N ALA A 90 -3.77 -1.63 9.02
CA ALA A 90 -4.64 -1.08 7.99
C ALA A 90 -6.04 -1.73 8.03
N GLU A 91 -6.13 -3.04 8.24
CA GLU A 91 -7.41 -3.76 8.39
C GLU A 91 -8.16 -3.33 9.66
N ALA A 92 -7.47 -3.16 10.78
CA ALA A 92 -8.06 -2.69 12.04
C ALA A 92 -8.63 -1.26 11.93
N ALA A 93 -7.92 -0.37 11.23
CA ALA A 93 -8.35 1.01 11.02
C ALA A 93 -9.59 1.11 10.10
N ASP A 94 -9.71 0.23 9.09
CA ASP A 94 -10.87 0.18 8.21
C ASP A 94 -12.11 -0.39 8.94
N GLY A 95 -11.91 -1.41 9.78
CA GLY A 95 -12.95 -1.95 10.67
C GLY A 95 -13.49 -0.91 11.66
N GLN A 96 -12.63 -0.02 12.18
CA GLN A 96 -13.03 1.04 13.11
C GLN A 96 -13.76 2.21 12.42
N LYS A 97 -13.52 2.47 11.13
CA LYS A 97 -14.29 3.46 10.34
C LYS A 97 -15.71 2.99 10.03
N MET A 98 -15.92 1.67 9.88
CA MET A 98 -17.25 1.10 9.64
C MET A 98 -18.14 1.10 10.90
N GLY A 99 -17.54 1.19 12.09
CA GLY A 99 -18.25 1.17 13.38
C GLY A 99 -18.72 2.53 13.91
N ARG A 100 -18.49 3.64 13.20
CA ARG A 100 -18.96 4.97 13.64
C ARG A 100 -20.37 5.21 13.10
N PRO A 101 -21.43 5.19 13.94
CA PRO A 101 -22.76 5.53 13.46
C PRO A 101 -22.73 6.95 12.88
N ARG A 102 -23.31 7.13 11.70
CA ARG A 102 -23.61 8.46 11.18
C ARG A 102 -24.55 9.12 12.18
N SER A 103 -24.01 10.01 13.01
CA SER A 103 -24.82 10.94 13.78
C SER A 103 -25.60 11.78 12.76
N ALA A 104 -26.89 11.49 12.64
CA ALA A 104 -27.83 12.31 11.90
C ALA A 104 -27.86 13.71 12.55
N GLY A 105 -27.55 14.72 11.75
CA GLY A 105 -27.68 16.14 12.07
C GLY A 105 -28.32 16.83 10.88
#